data_AF-A0AAW2K1U8-F1
#
_entry.id   AF-A0AAW2K1U8-F1
#
_cell.length_a   1.000
_cell.length_b   1.000
_cell.length_c   1.000
_cell.angle_alpha   90.00
_cell.angle_beta   90.00
_cell.angle_gamma   90.00
#
_symmetry.space_group_name_H-M   'P 1'
#
loop_
_entity.id
_entity.type
_entity.pdbx_description
1 polymer ?
#
loop_
_entity_poly.entity_id
_entity_poly.type
_entity_poly.pdbx_seq_one_letter_code
_entity_poly.pdbx_strand_id
1 'polypeptide(L)'
;MAVFMDSSWSRRFTYLFVLVMEVLQMLLSQLIEHDSSFGVHWKCHEIGLFQLCFVDDLMLSCNDDEASVLVFQRGLQEFANLSGLRANPAKSQLILSKSAHGNRETLLQLLGFRQGLLPVQYLGLQLISSRLKISDCQPLLCKTNKELRTGKESGCRSLAAYN
;
A
#
# COMPACT_ATOMS: atom_id res chain seq x y z
N MET A 1 -3.58 0.81 7.14
CA MET A 1 -2.21 1.36 7.09
C MET A 1 -1.62 1.24 5.69
N ALA A 2 -0.73 2.17 5.32
CA ALA A 2 0.04 2.13 4.07
C ALA A 2 1.51 1.88 4.42
N VAL A 3 2.05 0.75 3.99
CA VAL A 3 3.41 0.28 4.26
C VAL A 3 4.19 0.35 2.96
N PHE A 4 5.38 0.93 3.01
CA PHE A 4 6.26 1.03 1.85
C PHE A 4 7.50 0.17 2.09
N MET A 5 7.75 -0.78 1.20
CA MET A 5 8.94 -1.63 1.23
C MET A 5 10.13 -0.94 0.54
N ASP A 6 11.35 -1.43 0.77
CA ASP A 6 12.53 -0.87 0.11
C ASP A 6 12.49 -1.07 -1.42
N SER A 7 12.19 0.03 -2.11
CA SER A 7 12.10 0.16 -3.58
C SER A 7 13.37 -0.15 -4.38
N SER A 8 14.48 -0.50 -3.71
CA SER A 8 15.73 -0.89 -4.36
C SER A 8 15.68 -2.30 -4.95
N TRP A 9 14.86 -3.19 -4.37
CA TRP A 9 14.75 -4.59 -4.78
C TRP A 9 13.83 -4.79 -5.98
N SER A 10 12.68 -4.12 -6.01
CA SER A 10 11.69 -4.24 -7.10
C SER A 10 12.24 -3.83 -8.46
N ARG A 11 13.11 -2.82 -8.52
CA ARG A 11 13.69 -2.32 -9.78
C ARG A 11 14.72 -3.27 -10.39
N ARG A 12 15.31 -4.16 -9.59
CA ARG A 12 16.37 -5.07 -10.05
C ARG A 12 15.83 -6.45 -10.40
N PHE A 13 14.85 -6.95 -9.65
CA PHE A 13 14.36 -8.33 -9.81
C PHE A 13 12.83 -8.41 -9.62
N THR A 14 12.07 -7.93 -10.61
CA THR A 14 10.61 -7.80 -10.54
C THR A 14 9.89 -9.12 -10.21
N TYR A 15 10.26 -10.22 -10.87
CA TYR A 15 9.61 -11.53 -10.66
C TYR A 15 9.92 -12.14 -9.29
N LEU A 16 11.18 -12.05 -8.86
CA LEU A 16 11.58 -12.53 -7.54
C LEU A 16 10.86 -11.73 -6.45
N PHE A 17 10.76 -10.42 -6.65
CA PHE A 17 10.04 -9.55 -5.72
C PHE A 17 8.56 -9.95 -5.59
N VAL A 18 7.88 -10.27 -6.70
CA VAL A 18 6.48 -10.77 -6.67
C VAL A 18 6.37 -12.06 -5.85
N LEU A 19 7.27 -13.03 -6.07
CA LEU A 19 7.27 -14.29 -5.30
C LEU A 19 7.52 -14.05 -3.81
N VAL A 20 8.42 -13.13 -3.48
CA VAL A 20 8.72 -12.78 -2.08
C VAL A 20 7.53 -12.06 -1.42
N MET A 21 6.79 -11.23 -2.16
CA MET A 21 5.54 -10.63 -1.65
C MET A 21 4.42 -11.65 -1.47
N GLU A 22 4.37 -12.71 -2.29
CA GLU A 22 3.45 -13.84 -2.08
C GLU A 22 3.73 -14.54 -0.74
N VAL A 23 5.02 -14.73 -0.40
CA VAL A 23 5.42 -15.29 0.90
C VAL A 23 4.96 -14.40 2.06
N LEU A 24 5.06 -13.06 1.93
CA LEU A 24 4.52 -12.14 2.93
C LEU A 24 3.00 -12.33 3.09
N GLN A 25 2.27 -12.46 1.98
CA GLN A 25 0.83 -12.68 2.00
C GLN A 25 0.48 -13.99 2.71
N MET A 26 1.18 -15.08 2.40
CA MET A 26 0.98 -16.37 3.07
C MET A 26 1.28 -16.30 4.57
N LEU A 27 2.38 -15.65 4.95
CA LEU A 27 2.78 -15.49 6.36
C LEU A 27 1.72 -14.71 7.15
N LEU A 28 1.22 -13.61 6.59
CA LEU A 28 0.17 -12.81 7.22
C LEU A 28 -1.14 -13.58 7.31
N SER A 29 -1.55 -14.30 6.26
CA SER A 29 -2.72 -15.17 6.31
C SER A 29 -2.63 -16.19 7.44
N GLN A 30 -1.47 -16.86 7.60
CA GLN A 30 -1.27 -17.84 8.66
C GLN A 30 -1.38 -17.22 10.05
N LEU A 31 -0.79 -16.04 10.27
CA LEU A 31 -0.89 -15.34 11.54
C LEU A 31 -2.32 -14.89 11.86
N ILE A 32 -3.06 -14.45 10.85
CA ILE A 32 -4.47 -14.04 10.98
C ILE A 32 -5.37 -15.26 11.28
N GLU A 33 -5.14 -16.39 10.63
CA GLU A 33 -5.89 -17.63 10.88
C GLU A 33 -5.63 -18.21 12.28
N HIS A 34 -4.40 -18.09 12.77
CA HIS A 34 -4.02 -18.58 14.10
C HIS A 34 -4.48 -17.67 15.25
N ASP A 35 -4.63 -16.36 15.00
CA ASP A 35 -5.03 -15.40 16.03
C ASP A 35 -6.53 -15.10 15.93
N SER A 36 -7.33 -15.79 16.76
CA SER A 36 -8.78 -15.60 16.85
C SER A 36 -9.20 -14.20 17.31
N SER A 37 -8.25 -13.38 17.75
CA SER A 37 -8.45 -12.00 18.19
C SER A 37 -8.35 -10.99 17.03
N PHE A 38 -7.88 -11.42 15.85
CA PHE A 38 -7.68 -10.53 14.72
C PHE A 38 -9.02 -10.11 14.09
N GLY A 39 -9.30 -8.81 14.12
CA GLY A 39 -10.48 -8.23 13.49
C GLY A 39 -10.13 -7.62 12.14
N VAL A 40 -10.77 -8.07 11.07
CA VAL A 40 -10.77 -7.33 9.80
C VAL A 40 -11.71 -6.13 9.95
N HIS A 41 -11.31 -4.98 9.41
CA HIS A 41 -12.16 -3.78 9.39
C HIS A 41 -13.55 -4.12 8.82
N TRP A 42 -14.63 -3.68 9.47
CA TRP A 42 -16.01 -4.08 9.15
C TRP A 42 -16.40 -3.91 7.67
N LYS A 43 -15.89 -2.87 6.97
CA LYS A 43 -16.13 -2.67 5.52
C LYS A 43 -15.37 -3.66 4.61
N CYS A 44 -14.30 -4.27 5.11
CA CYS A 44 -13.47 -5.23 4.38
C CYS A 44 -13.80 -6.68 4.77
N HIS A 45 -14.68 -6.89 5.77
CA HIS A 45 -15.04 -8.19 6.29
C HIS A 45 -15.72 -9.09 5.25
N GLU A 46 -16.61 -8.54 4.40
CA GLU A 46 -17.26 -9.31 3.33
C GLU A 46 -16.28 -9.77 2.22
N ILE A 47 -15.17 -9.06 2.04
CA ILE A 47 -14.17 -9.34 0.99
C ILE A 47 -12.97 -10.09 1.58
N GLY A 48 -12.84 -10.17 2.91
CA GLY A 48 -11.67 -10.72 3.59
C GLY A 48 -10.37 -9.96 3.27
N LEU A 49 -10.47 -8.70 2.83
CA LEU A 49 -9.33 -7.96 2.30
C LEU A 49 -8.50 -7.34 3.44
N PHE A 50 -7.40 -8.01 3.79
CA PHE A 50 -6.44 -7.52 4.78
C PHE A 50 -5.17 -6.94 4.14
N GLN A 51 -4.90 -7.26 2.86
CA GLN A 51 -3.68 -6.87 2.15
C GLN A 51 -3.95 -6.53 0.68
N LEU A 52 -3.35 -5.44 0.21
CA LEU A 52 -3.23 -5.06 -1.20
C LEU A 52 -1.76 -4.77 -1.49
N CYS A 53 -1.19 -5.46 -2.48
CA CYS A 53 0.19 -5.24 -2.92
C CYS A 53 0.22 -4.68 -4.33
N PHE A 54 1.03 -3.65 -4.55
CA PHE A 54 1.48 -3.27 -5.88
C PHE A 54 2.95 -2.89 -5.84
N VAL A 55 3.81 -3.79 -6.32
CA VAL A 55 5.27 -3.60 -6.30
C VAL A 55 5.69 -3.20 -4.87
N ASP A 56 6.26 -2.01 -4.68
CA ASP A 56 6.79 -1.55 -3.38
C ASP A 56 5.71 -1.06 -2.40
N ASP A 57 4.50 -0.85 -2.89
CA ASP A 57 3.40 -0.24 -2.15
C ASP A 57 2.51 -1.35 -1.59
N LEU A 58 2.45 -1.42 -0.26
CA LEU A 58 1.62 -2.37 0.48
C LEU A 58 0.55 -1.60 1.25
N MET A 59 -0.71 -1.98 1.13
CA MET A 59 -1.78 -1.46 1.95
C MET A 59 -2.36 -2.59 2.79
N LEU A 60 -2.24 -2.46 4.12
CA LEU A 60 -2.76 -3.44 5.07
C LEU A 60 -3.97 -2.86 5.80
N SER A 61 -5.00 -3.69 6.02
CA SER A 61 -6.25 -3.31 6.67
C SER A 61 -6.52 -4.23 7.86
N CYS A 62 -6.74 -3.64 9.04
CA CYS A 62 -7.20 -4.30 10.26
C CYS A 62 -8.21 -3.40 10.97
N ASN A 63 -8.85 -3.93 12.01
CA ASN A 63 -9.53 -3.13 13.01
C ASN A 63 -8.56 -2.20 13.76
N ASP A 64 -9.15 -1.20 14.42
CA ASP A 64 -8.46 -0.18 15.20
C ASP A 64 -8.03 -0.68 16.61
N ASP A 65 -7.77 -1.98 16.76
CA ASP A 65 -7.37 -2.63 18.01
C ASP A 65 -5.86 -2.92 18.06
N GLU A 66 -5.32 -2.94 19.28
CA GLU A 66 -3.89 -3.19 19.50
C GLU A 66 -3.48 -4.60 19.08
N ALA A 67 -4.32 -5.60 19.32
CA ALA A 67 -4.04 -6.99 18.98
C ALA A 67 -3.83 -7.16 17.46
N SER A 68 -4.73 -6.65 16.64
CA SER A 68 -4.63 -6.78 15.18
C SER A 68 -3.42 -6.03 14.61
N VAL A 69 -3.09 -4.85 15.14
CA VAL A 69 -1.89 -4.12 14.73
C VAL A 69 -0.61 -4.87 15.12
N LEU A 70 -0.61 -5.52 16.27
CA LEU A 70 0.53 -6.28 16.77
C LEU A 70 0.75 -7.57 15.97
N VAL A 71 -0.32 -8.22 15.47
CA VAL A 71 -0.21 -9.33 14.50
C VAL A 71 0.54 -8.88 13.25
N PHE A 72 0.17 -7.73 12.68
CA PHE A 72 0.87 -7.20 11.50
C PHE A 72 2.31 -6.80 11.78
N GLN A 73 2.60 -6.21 12.94
CA GLN A 73 3.97 -5.89 13.33
C GLN A 73 4.82 -7.16 13.38
N ARG A 74 4.33 -8.23 14.02
CA ARG A 74 5.01 -9.52 14.10
C ARG A 74 5.25 -10.11 12.72
N GLY A 75 4.23 -10.15 11.87
CA GLY A 75 4.35 -10.67 10.51
C GLY A 75 5.36 -9.89 9.66
N LEU A 76 5.36 -8.56 9.73
CA LEU A 76 6.36 -7.74 9.04
C LEU A 76 7.78 -7.96 9.57
N GLN A 77 7.93 -8.18 10.87
CA GLN A 77 9.23 -8.44 11.49
C GLN A 77 9.77 -9.83 11.13
N GLU A 78 8.92 -10.86 11.16
CA GLU A 78 9.27 -12.21 10.76
C GLU A 78 9.60 -12.28 9.27
N PHE A 79 8.79 -11.64 8.43
CA PHE A 79 9.08 -11.49 7.01
C PHE A 79 10.42 -10.78 6.75
N ALA A 80 10.73 -9.73 7.51
CA ALA A 80 12.00 -9.04 7.39
C ALA A 80 13.20 -9.91 7.79
N ASN A 81 13.02 -10.82 8.75
CA ASN A 81 14.06 -11.78 9.13
C ASN A 81 14.26 -12.86 8.06
N LEU A 82 13.20 -13.31 7.40
CA LEU A 82 13.25 -14.35 6.37
C LEU A 82 13.78 -13.82 5.02
N SER A 83 13.30 -12.65 4.60
CA SER A 83 13.59 -12.09 3.27
C SER A 83 14.72 -11.05 3.26
N GLY A 84 15.03 -10.45 4.43
CA GLY A 84 15.89 -9.27 4.52
C GLY A 84 15.21 -7.96 4.10
N LEU A 85 13.97 -8.01 3.57
CA LEU A 85 13.21 -6.82 3.17
C LEU A 85 12.52 -6.19 4.38
N ARG A 86 12.86 -4.93 4.66
CA ARG A 86 12.29 -4.19 5.79
C ARG A 86 11.33 -3.12 5.29
N ALA A 87 10.22 -2.95 6.02
CA ALA A 87 9.36 -1.80 5.86
C ALA A 87 10.15 -0.52 6.14
N ASN A 88 9.96 0.51 5.31
CA ASN A 88 10.60 1.80 5.50
C ASN A 88 9.72 2.70 6.39
N PRO A 89 10.07 2.95 7.66
CA PRO A 89 9.25 3.72 8.58
C PRO A 89 9.14 5.20 8.19
N ALA A 90 10.08 5.74 7.40
CA ALA A 90 10.04 7.13 6.95
C ALA A 90 9.01 7.35 5.85
N LYS A 91 8.70 6.32 5.05
CA LYS A 91 7.69 6.34 3.99
C LYS A 91 6.36 5.74 4.42
N SER A 92 6.39 4.76 5.34
CA SER A 92 5.22 4.06 5.84
C SER A 92 4.36 4.94 6.76
N GLN A 93 3.05 4.80 6.63
CA GLN A 93 2.05 5.61 7.29
C GLN A 93 0.96 4.75 7.91
N LEU A 94 0.63 5.03 9.17
CA LEU A 94 -0.53 4.48 9.84
C LEU A 94 -1.72 5.42 9.67
N ILE A 95 -2.77 4.93 9.03
CA ILE A 95 -4.01 5.68 8.80
C ILE A 95 -5.05 5.07 9.73
N LEU A 96 -5.57 5.89 10.64
CA LEU A 96 -6.54 5.47 11.64
C LEU A 96 -7.91 6.07 11.31
N SER A 97 -8.97 5.35 11.63
CA SER A 97 -10.33 5.90 11.55
C SER A 97 -10.52 7.00 12.60
N LYS A 98 -11.43 7.94 12.33
CA LYS A 98 -11.80 9.00 13.29
C LYS A 98 -12.35 8.45 14.61
N SER A 99 -12.84 7.20 14.60
CA SER A 99 -13.33 6.48 15.77
C SER A 99 -12.23 6.01 16.72
N ALA A 100 -10.97 5.92 16.28
CA ALA A 100 -9.86 5.33 17.03
C ALA A 100 -9.13 6.33 17.96
N HIS A 101 -9.78 7.43 18.35
CA HIS A 101 -9.11 8.57 18.98
C HIS A 101 -8.38 8.24 20.30
N GLY A 102 -8.85 7.24 21.06
CA GLY A 102 -8.27 6.86 22.35
C GLY A 102 -6.96 6.07 22.26
N ASN A 103 -6.77 5.25 21.21
CA ASN A 103 -5.62 4.33 21.11
C ASN A 103 -4.56 4.81 20.10
N ARG A 104 -4.75 5.99 19.49
CA ARG A 104 -3.90 6.49 18.42
C ARG A 104 -2.41 6.50 18.76
N GLU A 105 -2.04 7.04 19.91
CA GLU A 105 -0.63 7.22 20.29
C GLU A 105 0.04 5.87 20.56
N THR A 106 -0.67 4.96 21.23
CA THR A 106 -0.23 3.58 21.45
C THR A 106 0.05 2.86 20.14
N LEU A 107 -0.88 2.92 19.17
CA LEU A 107 -0.72 2.25 17.88
C LEU A 107 0.43 2.83 17.04
N LEU A 108 0.63 4.16 17.11
CA LEU A 108 1.75 4.82 16.44
C LEU A 108 3.10 4.43 17.04
N GLN A 109 3.19 4.35 18.37
CA GLN A 109 4.39 3.89 19.07
C GLN A 109 4.71 2.43 18.76
N LEU A 110 3.67 1.59 18.68
CA LEU A 110 3.82 0.15 18.44
C LEU A 110 4.40 -0.14 17.06
N LEU A 111 3.89 0.49 15.99
CA LEU A 111 4.42 0.31 14.63
C LEU A 111 5.65 1.17 14.32
N GLY A 112 5.84 2.29 15.03
CA GLY A 112 6.90 3.26 14.73
C GLY A 112 6.71 4.01 13.40
N PHE A 113 5.48 4.01 12.86
CA PHE A 113 5.14 4.70 11.61
C PHE A 113 4.62 6.11 11.87
N ARG A 114 4.72 6.96 10.85
CA ARG A 114 4.12 8.29 10.91
C ARG A 114 2.60 8.19 10.77
N GLN A 115 1.88 9.09 11.44
CA GLN A 115 0.43 9.17 11.23
C GLN A 115 0.14 9.71 9.82
N GLY A 116 -0.62 8.95 9.04
CA GLY A 116 -1.18 9.37 7.75
C GLY A 116 -2.59 9.93 7.93
N LEU A 117 -2.96 10.87 7.06
CA LEU A 117 -4.31 11.42 6.96
C LEU A 117 -4.90 11.06 5.60
N LEU A 118 -6.20 10.75 5.56
CA LEU A 118 -6.91 10.60 4.29
C LEU A 118 -7.11 11.98 3.62
N PRO A 119 -7.09 12.06 2.28
CA PRO A 119 -6.94 10.95 1.33
C PRO A 119 -5.49 10.53 1.10
N VAL A 120 -5.21 9.23 1.13
CA VAL A 120 -3.87 8.69 0.88
C VAL A 120 -3.70 8.39 -0.61
N GLN A 121 -2.59 8.81 -1.20
CA GLN A 121 -2.27 8.45 -2.58
C GLN A 121 -1.71 7.03 -2.64
N TYR A 122 -2.40 6.14 -3.36
CA TYR A 122 -1.94 4.80 -3.70
C TYR A 122 -1.91 4.70 -5.22
N LEU A 123 -0.74 4.41 -5.80
CA LEU A 123 -0.55 4.38 -7.26
C LEU A 123 -0.88 5.69 -8.00
N GLY A 124 -0.76 6.82 -7.31
CA GLY A 124 -1.13 8.14 -7.85
C GLY A 124 -2.63 8.41 -7.88
N LEU A 125 -3.45 7.49 -7.34
CA LEU A 125 -4.88 7.68 -7.09
C LEU A 125 -5.11 8.05 -5.62
N GLN A 126 -5.99 9.02 -5.38
CA GLN A 126 -6.44 9.31 -4.02
C GLN A 126 -7.39 8.21 -3.57
N LEU A 127 -6.99 7.45 -2.55
CA LEU A 127 -7.87 6.56 -1.82
C LEU A 127 -8.79 7.42 -0.96
N ILE A 128 -10.02 7.60 -1.43
CA ILE A 128 -11.09 8.30 -0.72
C ILE A 128 -11.97 7.24 -0.06
N SER A 129 -12.49 7.51 1.14
CA SER A 129 -13.39 6.60 1.87
C SER A 129 -14.78 6.42 1.20
N SER A 130 -15.06 7.17 0.13
CA SER A 130 -16.28 7.13 -0.68
C SER A 130 -16.08 6.33 -1.97
N ARG A 131 -17.18 5.96 -2.64
CA ARG A 131 -17.12 5.39 -4.00
C ARG A 131 -16.28 6.30 -4.89
N LEU A 132 -15.25 5.73 -5.54
CA LEU A 132 -14.42 6.41 -6.53
C LEU A 132 -15.31 7.03 -7.60
N LYS A 133 -15.27 8.35 -7.74
CA LYS A 133 -15.95 9.05 -8.84
C LYS A 133 -14.95 9.26 -9.97
N ILE A 134 -15.46 9.37 -11.19
CA ILE A 134 -14.63 9.67 -12.39
C ILE A 134 -13.82 10.97 -12.20
N SER A 135 -14.33 11.91 -11.40
CA SER A 135 -13.62 13.14 -11.01
C SER A 135 -12.32 12.89 -10.26
N ASP A 136 -12.23 11.82 -9.48
CA ASP A 136 -11.07 11.50 -8.63
C ASP A 136 -9.93 10.87 -9.46
N CYS A 137 -10.28 10.31 -10.62
CA CYS A 137 -9.35 9.79 -11.62
C CYS A 137 -8.83 10.87 -12.60
N GLN A 138 -9.34 12.11 -12.51
CA GLN A 138 -8.92 13.20 -13.39
C GLN A 138 -7.39 13.46 -13.40
N PRO A 139 -6.65 13.43 -12.27
CA PRO A 139 -5.19 13.58 -12.30
C PRO A 139 -4.48 12.47 -13.08
N LEU A 140 -4.99 11.22 -13.06
CA LEU A 140 -4.47 10.16 -13.91
C LEU A 140 -4.76 10.45 -15.38
N LEU A 141 -6.02 10.79 -15.72
CA LEU A 141 -6.43 11.11 -17.09
C LEU A 141 -5.64 12.29 -17.67
N CYS A 142 -5.33 13.30 -16.85
CA CYS A 142 -4.51 14.44 -17.25
C CYS A 142 -3.06 14.03 -17.53
N LYS A 143 -2.47 13.12 -16.73
CA LYS A 143 -1.14 12.57 -17.03
C LYS A 143 -1.14 11.77 -18.32
N THR A 144 -2.08 10.84 -18.50
CA THR A 144 -2.16 10.03 -19.73
C THR A 144 -2.37 10.90 -20.97
N ASN A 145 -3.23 11.91 -20.90
CA ASN A 145 -3.43 12.85 -22.01
C ASN A 145 -2.21 13.71 -22.32
N LYS A 146 -1.41 14.09 -21.31
CA LYS A 146 -0.15 14.80 -21.55
C LYS A 146 0.85 13.91 -22.29
N GLU A 147 1.03 12.67 -21.86
CA GLU A 147 1.92 11.71 -22.53
C GLU A 147 1.49 11.38 -23.97
N LEU A 148 0.17 11.30 -24.23
CA LEU A 148 -0.35 11.12 -25.58
C LEU A 148 -0.09 12.32 -26.50
N ARG A 149 -0.07 13.55 -25.94
CA ARG A 149 0.20 14.78 -26.70
C ARG A 149 1.69 14.91 -27.01
N THR A 150 2.56 14.62 -26.05
CA THR A 150 4.02 14.60 -26.26
C THR A 150 4.44 13.47 -27.21
N GLY A 151 3.73 12.33 -27.20
CA GLY A 151 3.90 11.23 -28.17
C GLY A 151 3.51 11.60 -29.61
N LYS A 152 2.46 12.42 -29.79
CA LYS A 152 2.08 12.95 -31.12
C LYS A 152 3.10 13.97 -31.64
N GLU A 153 3.64 14.83 -30.78
CA GLU A 153 4.68 15.80 -31.18
C GLU A 153 6.02 15.14 -31.51
N SER A 154 6.38 14.04 -30.83
CA SER A 154 7.61 13.28 -31.12
C SER A 154 7.48 12.38 -32.36
N GLY A 155 6.28 11.85 -32.65
CA GLY A 155 5.99 11.16 -33.92
C GLY A 155 5.98 12.09 -35.15
N CYS A 156 5.60 13.36 -35.00
CA CYS A 156 5.67 14.33 -36.10
C CYS A 156 7.09 14.86 -36.37
N ARG A 157 8.03 14.79 -35.41
CA ARG A 157 9.43 15.18 -35.64
C ARG A 157 10.22 14.13 -36.44
N SER A 158 9.90 12.85 -36.31
CA SER A 158 10.53 11.77 -37.09
C SER A 158 10.02 11.69 -38.53
N LEU A 159 8.81 12.21 -38.83
CA LEU A 159 8.28 12.34 -40.19
C LEU A 159 8.72 13.64 -40.91
N ALA A 160 9.14 14.67 -40.17
CA ALA A 160 9.66 15.91 -40.75
C ALA A 160 11.18 15.87 -41.05
N ALA A 161 11.88 14.80 -40.68
CA ALA A 161 13.31 14.59 -40.98
C ALA A 161 13.54 13.75 -42.26
N TYR A 162 12.48 13.40 -42.98
CA TYR A 162 12.48 12.60 -44.22
C TYR A 162 11.76 13.31 -45.38
N ASN A 163 11.88 14.64 -45.45
CA ASN A 163 11.59 15.43 -46.65
C ASN A 163 12.63 16.53 -46.80
#